data_AF-A0A2N4X8F8-F1
#
_entry.id   AF-A0A2N4X8F8-F1
#
_cell.length_a   1.000
_cell.length_b   1.000
_cell.length_c   1.000
_cell.angle_alpha   90.00
_cell.angle_beta   90.00
_cell.angle_gamma   90.00
#
_symmetry.space_group_name_H-M   'P 1'
#
loop_
_entity.id
_entity.type
_entity.pdbx_description
1 polymer ?
#
loop_
_entity_poly.entity_id
_entity_poly.type
_entity_poly.pdbx_seq_one_letter_code
_entity_poly.pdbx_strand_id
1 'polypeptide(L)'
;MKKIYSLILLSITLNSFAQNNIPATNEAIFLEDISWTYARQILNSETVVVIPLGAGAKEHGPHLPLSTDFLQAQELAKRVAAKKKVVITPTVSYGFYPAFLKYPGSTSTTFATATNMVVEIVRSLAGYGPRRFYIINVGVSTTPTLETAARTLADEGILLYFSRYDRPAFDKAEARFRTKTYSGHADELETSNVLSIRPDLVDMDRAVNDSSMKGKSGNMTPIMIEGGNLNTSGINGYAALGTRDKGEKNMASFAHELMKEIDSIATCALPKVKNKTAEFAQYVGTYVDATGRKLEISQKDNTLHFIWNGRDTRNFFHLYQDAPDYFSSMNMNILFVKHESGAVNKAWCQFRGERFWVTKASQ
;
A
#
# COMPACT_ATOMS: atom_id res chain seq x y z
N MET A 1 11.55 82.87 18.71
CA MET A 1 11.97 81.52 19.17
C MET A 1 10.91 80.51 18.74
N LYS A 2 11.19 79.72 17.69
CA LYS A 2 10.25 78.74 17.09
C LYS A 2 10.23 77.46 17.93
N LYS A 3 9.04 77.01 18.35
CA LYS A 3 8.82 75.70 19.00
C LYS A 3 8.71 74.62 17.92
N ILE A 4 9.62 73.65 17.94
CA ILE A 4 9.62 72.48 17.07
C ILE A 4 8.83 71.38 17.78
N TYR A 5 7.78 70.88 17.15
CA TYR A 5 7.07 69.66 17.55
C TYR A 5 7.80 68.46 16.94
N SER A 6 8.35 67.59 17.78
CA SER A 6 8.90 66.30 17.35
C SER A 6 7.78 65.29 17.18
N LEU A 7 7.56 64.86 15.94
CA LEU A 7 6.66 63.78 15.56
C LEU A 7 7.37 62.44 15.85
N ILE A 8 6.87 61.66 16.81
CA ILE A 8 7.33 60.29 17.06
C ILE A 8 6.66 59.38 16.02
N LEU A 9 7.43 58.93 15.03
CA LEU A 9 7.02 57.84 14.15
C LEU A 9 7.15 56.51 14.90
N LEU A 10 6.01 55.92 15.27
CA LEU A 10 5.93 54.57 15.81
C LEU A 10 6.02 53.57 14.64
N SER A 11 7.19 52.96 14.43
CA SER A 11 7.38 51.88 13.47
C SER A 11 6.73 50.60 14.00
N ILE A 12 5.54 50.27 13.50
CA ILE A 12 4.90 48.97 13.72
C ILE A 12 5.65 47.95 12.87
N THR A 13 6.54 47.17 13.49
CA THR A 13 7.07 45.95 12.87
C THR A 13 5.97 44.90 12.87
N LEU A 14 5.35 44.68 11.72
CA LEU A 14 4.56 43.49 11.44
C LEU A 14 5.49 42.28 11.54
N ASN A 15 5.48 41.59 12.68
CA ASN A 15 6.03 40.23 12.77
C ASN A 15 5.21 39.35 11.84
N SER A 16 5.80 38.99 10.69
CA SER A 16 5.24 37.98 9.82
C SER A 16 5.13 36.68 10.61
N PHE A 17 3.90 36.16 10.71
CA PHE A 17 3.60 34.83 11.22
C PHE A 17 4.58 33.81 10.64
N ALA A 18 5.10 32.95 11.53
CA ALA A 18 5.91 31.77 11.28
C ALA A 18 6.00 31.40 9.79
N GLN A 19 7.11 31.79 9.16
CA GLN A 19 7.66 30.99 8.07
C GLN A 19 7.85 29.61 8.66
N ASN A 20 6.92 28.69 8.36
CA ASN A 20 7.20 27.27 8.43
C ASN A 20 8.47 27.09 7.62
N ASN A 21 9.60 26.91 8.31
CA ASN A 21 10.85 26.51 7.69
C ASN A 21 10.59 25.14 7.08
N ILE A 22 10.08 25.12 5.85
CA ILE A 22 10.05 23.94 5.00
C ILE A 22 11.51 23.54 4.91
N PRO A 23 11.90 22.38 5.46
CA PRO A 23 13.26 21.90 5.29
C PRO A 23 13.53 21.88 3.79
N ALA A 24 14.56 22.60 3.35
CA ALA A 24 15.08 22.44 2.00
C ALA A 24 15.73 21.06 1.94
N THR A 25 14.97 20.00 1.69
CA THR A 25 15.55 18.65 1.79
C THR A 25 15.46 17.93 0.45
N ASN A 26 16.65 17.69 -0.12
CA ASN A 26 16.89 16.68 -1.14
C ASN A 26 16.87 15.25 -0.54
N GLU A 27 16.17 15.05 0.57
CA GLU A 27 16.16 13.81 1.36
C GLU A 27 14.77 13.18 1.32
N ALA A 28 14.67 11.89 1.63
CA ALA A 28 13.38 11.24 1.80
C ALA A 28 12.64 11.77 3.02
N ILE A 29 11.32 11.64 2.99
CA ILE A 29 10.43 12.05 4.06
C ILE A 29 9.60 10.85 4.49
N PHE A 30 9.67 10.46 5.76
CA PHE A 30 8.76 9.50 6.35
C PHE A 30 7.44 10.20 6.71
N LEU A 31 6.33 9.67 6.21
CA LEU A 31 5.02 10.31 6.32
C LEU A 31 4.53 10.34 7.78
N GLU A 32 4.90 9.34 8.58
CA GLU A 32 4.64 9.26 10.03
C GLU A 32 5.34 10.34 10.87
N ASP A 33 6.41 10.94 10.35
CA ASP A 33 7.24 11.91 11.10
C ASP A 33 6.83 13.37 10.85
N ILE A 34 5.79 13.61 10.05
CA ILE A 34 5.43 14.96 9.60
C ILE A 34 3.97 15.32 9.92
N SER A 35 3.69 16.63 10.04
CA SER A 35 2.32 17.11 10.18
C SER A 35 1.56 16.99 8.86
N TRP A 36 0.22 16.86 8.96
CA TRP A 36 -0.64 16.87 7.77
C TRP A 36 -0.50 18.18 6.95
N THR A 37 -0.18 19.31 7.60
CA THR A 37 0.04 20.59 6.93
C THR A 37 1.31 20.57 6.07
N TYR A 38 2.36 19.88 6.52
CA TYR A 38 3.57 19.69 5.72
C TYR A 38 3.34 18.63 4.63
N ALA A 39 2.63 17.54 4.94
CA ALA A 39 2.23 16.53 3.95
C ALA A 39 1.48 17.16 2.77
N ARG A 40 0.54 18.09 3.04
CA ARG A 40 -0.18 18.84 2.01
C ARG A 40 0.72 19.65 1.08
N GLN A 41 1.88 20.12 1.57
CA GLN A 41 2.81 20.91 0.76
C GLN A 41 3.68 20.02 -0.14
N ILE A 42 4.06 18.83 0.35
CA ILE A 42 5.00 17.95 -0.36
C ILE A 42 4.32 16.90 -1.25
N LEU A 43 3.05 16.57 -1.01
CA LEU A 43 2.29 15.63 -1.82
C LEU A 43 1.75 16.39 -3.04
N ASN A 44 2.31 16.11 -4.21
CA ASN A 44 1.91 16.67 -5.50
C ASN A 44 2.16 15.63 -6.62
N SER A 45 1.89 16.00 -7.88
CA SER A 45 1.99 15.07 -9.03
C SER A 45 3.41 14.58 -9.34
N GLU A 46 4.44 15.25 -8.85
CA GLU A 46 5.85 14.85 -9.02
C GLU A 46 6.33 13.93 -7.89
N THR A 47 5.59 13.87 -6.78
CA THR A 47 5.95 13.05 -5.62
C THR A 47 5.87 11.57 -5.95
N VAL A 48 6.99 10.87 -5.75
CA VAL A 48 7.04 9.41 -5.73
C VAL A 48 6.85 8.94 -4.29
N VAL A 49 5.83 8.11 -4.09
CA VAL A 49 5.52 7.51 -2.79
C VAL A 49 6.03 6.07 -2.76
N VAL A 50 6.82 5.74 -1.75
CA VAL A 50 7.32 4.39 -1.48
C VAL A 50 6.56 3.78 -0.31
N ILE A 51 6.03 2.58 -0.49
CA ILE A 51 5.22 1.86 0.51
C ILE A 51 5.96 0.58 0.90
N PRO A 52 6.55 0.50 2.10
CA PRO A 52 7.14 -0.75 2.56
C PRO A 52 6.05 -1.78 2.86
N LEU A 53 6.16 -3.00 2.32
CA LEU A 53 5.22 -4.09 2.54
C LEU A 53 5.97 -5.36 2.98
N GLY A 54 5.73 -5.81 4.20
CA GLY A 54 6.32 -7.02 4.74
C GLY A 54 5.47 -7.61 5.86
N ALA A 55 5.36 -8.94 5.92
CA ALA A 55 4.55 -9.62 6.91
C ALA A 55 5.04 -9.31 8.33
N GLY A 56 4.15 -8.78 9.17
CA GLY A 56 4.41 -8.58 10.60
C GLY A 56 4.48 -9.90 11.37
N ALA A 57 3.81 -10.94 10.88
CA ALA A 57 3.87 -12.28 11.46
C ALA A 57 3.67 -13.38 10.38
N LYS A 58 4.78 -13.99 9.96
CA LYS A 58 4.87 -15.13 9.03
C LYS A 58 6.00 -16.05 9.50
N GLU A 59 5.75 -17.35 9.49
CA GLU A 59 6.77 -18.35 9.80
C GLU A 59 8.07 -18.16 8.98
N HIS A 60 9.23 -18.32 9.65
CA HIS A 60 10.58 -18.24 9.07
C HIS A 60 11.57 -19.17 9.81
N GLY A 61 11.19 -20.43 10.00
CA GLY A 61 11.94 -21.41 10.75
C GLY A 61 11.91 -21.17 12.27
N PRO A 62 12.56 -22.05 13.04
CA PRO A 62 12.62 -21.97 14.49
C PRO A 62 13.61 -20.90 15.01
N HIS A 63 14.45 -20.34 14.14
CA HIS A 63 15.54 -19.43 14.51
C HIS A 63 15.27 -17.95 14.23
N LEU A 64 14.36 -17.62 13.30
CA LEU A 64 14.02 -16.23 12.97
C LEU A 64 12.71 -15.79 13.60
N PRO A 65 12.53 -14.48 13.85
CA PRO A 65 11.26 -13.95 14.31
C PRO A 65 10.20 -14.01 13.21
N LEU A 66 8.93 -14.10 13.61
CA LEU A 66 7.79 -14.03 12.69
C LEU A 66 7.74 -12.72 11.88
N SER A 67 8.40 -11.66 12.36
CA SER A 67 8.46 -10.35 11.73
C SER A 67 9.59 -10.20 10.69
N THR A 68 10.20 -11.29 10.22
CA THR A 68 11.36 -11.25 9.31
C THR A 68 11.10 -10.40 8.07
N ASP A 69 10.00 -10.62 7.35
CA ASP A 69 9.61 -9.80 6.20
C ASP A 69 9.45 -8.32 6.56
N PHE A 70 8.77 -8.02 7.66
CA PHE A 70 8.54 -6.65 8.13
C PHE A 70 9.86 -5.93 8.43
N LEU A 71 10.80 -6.58 9.11
CA LEU A 71 12.12 -6.04 9.42
C LEU A 71 12.92 -5.76 8.14
N GLN A 72 12.88 -6.67 7.16
CA GLN A 72 13.55 -6.47 5.87
C GLN A 72 12.94 -5.30 5.09
N ALA A 73 11.60 -5.18 5.04
CA ALA A 73 10.94 -4.07 4.37
C ALA A 73 11.30 -2.71 5.00
N GLN A 74 11.34 -2.62 6.33
CA GLN A 74 11.76 -1.42 7.04
C GLN A 74 13.22 -1.05 6.76
N GLU A 75 14.13 -2.03 6.78
CA GLU A 75 15.54 -1.79 6.51
C GLU A 75 15.77 -1.30 5.08
N LEU A 76 15.10 -1.92 4.09
CA LEU A 76 15.17 -1.47 2.70
C LEU A 76 14.62 -0.05 2.54
N ALA A 77 13.53 0.28 3.23
CA ALA A 77 12.97 1.63 3.23
C ALA A 77 13.96 2.66 3.77
N LYS A 78 14.68 2.35 4.86
CA LYS A 78 15.74 3.22 5.40
C LYS A 78 16.90 3.41 4.41
N ARG A 79 17.33 2.35 3.73
CA ARG A 79 18.39 2.43 2.71
C ARG A 79 17.99 3.26 1.50
N VAL A 80 16.73 3.13 1.05
CA VAL A 80 16.14 3.99 0.01
C VAL A 80 16.10 5.44 0.50
N ALA A 81 15.65 5.67 1.75
CA ALA A 81 15.54 7.01 2.33
C ALA A 81 16.86 7.78 2.33
N ALA A 82 17.95 7.08 2.61
CA ALA A 82 19.30 7.65 2.66
C ALA A 82 19.84 8.14 1.31
N LYS A 83 19.18 7.83 0.18
CA LYS A 83 19.71 8.05 -1.17
C LYS A 83 18.69 8.62 -2.16
N LYS A 84 17.40 8.59 -1.85
CA LYS A 84 16.33 8.99 -2.77
C LYS A 84 15.45 10.08 -2.15
N LYS A 85 14.98 11.00 -3.00
CA LYS A 85 13.99 12.01 -2.63
C LYS A 85 12.59 11.44 -2.89
N VAL A 86 12.04 10.77 -1.89
CA VAL A 86 10.73 10.11 -1.95
C VAL A 86 9.96 10.34 -0.66
N VAL A 87 8.63 10.17 -0.70
CA VAL A 87 7.83 10.06 0.52
C VAL A 87 7.68 8.58 0.85
N ILE A 88 8.00 8.17 2.07
CA ILE A 88 7.87 6.80 2.55
C ILE A 88 6.68 6.72 3.50
N THR A 89 5.78 5.75 3.30
CA THR A 89 4.65 5.53 4.21
C THR A 89 5.06 4.64 5.39
N PRO A 90 4.22 4.58 6.45
CA PRO A 90 4.32 3.50 7.42
C PRO A 90 4.33 2.14 6.74
N THR A 91 5.08 1.20 7.32
CA THR A 91 5.16 -0.16 6.78
C THR A 91 3.83 -0.88 6.93
N VAL A 92 3.36 -1.47 5.84
CA VAL A 92 2.14 -2.29 5.81
C VAL A 92 2.50 -3.71 6.28
N SER A 93 1.96 -4.10 7.43
CA SER A 93 2.32 -5.35 8.12
C SER A 93 1.42 -6.55 7.79
N TYR A 94 0.22 -6.32 7.26
CA TYR A 94 -0.72 -7.37 6.87
C TYR A 94 -0.81 -7.45 5.35
N GLY A 95 -1.02 -8.65 4.83
CA GLY A 95 -1.04 -8.90 3.39
C GLY A 95 -1.38 -10.34 3.06
N PHE A 96 -1.16 -10.75 1.81
CA PHE A 96 -1.50 -12.08 1.32
C PHE A 96 -0.29 -13.03 1.40
N TYR A 97 -0.25 -13.84 2.47
CA TYR A 97 0.82 -14.79 2.80
C TYR A 97 0.26 -16.21 3.06
N PRO A 98 -0.47 -16.83 2.10
CA PRO A 98 -1.23 -18.06 2.33
C PRO A 98 -0.37 -19.31 2.59
N ALA A 99 0.90 -19.32 2.14
CA ALA A 99 1.74 -20.51 2.11
C ALA A 99 2.08 -21.08 3.50
N PHE A 100 2.03 -20.24 4.54
CA PHE A 100 2.57 -20.58 5.86
C PHE A 100 1.52 -20.63 6.98
N LEU A 101 0.23 -20.63 6.63
CA LEU A 101 -0.88 -20.59 7.60
C LEU A 101 -1.03 -21.86 8.46
N LYS A 102 -0.35 -22.96 8.11
CA LYS A 102 -0.31 -24.17 8.93
C LYS A 102 0.73 -24.10 10.05
N TYR A 103 1.64 -23.12 10.00
CA TYR A 103 2.61 -22.87 11.05
C TYR A 103 2.03 -21.86 12.06
N PRO A 104 2.03 -22.16 13.37
CA PRO A 104 1.46 -21.28 14.39
C PRO A 104 2.10 -19.89 14.38
N GLY A 105 1.26 -18.85 14.49
CA GLY A 105 1.69 -17.45 14.51
C GLY A 105 1.69 -16.77 13.14
N SER A 106 1.67 -17.53 12.03
CA SER A 106 1.49 -16.95 10.70
C SER A 106 0.10 -16.34 10.53
N THR A 107 0.03 -15.13 9.98
CA THR A 107 -1.23 -14.45 9.66
C THR A 107 -1.25 -14.03 8.19
N SER A 108 -2.43 -14.11 7.57
CA SER A 108 -2.64 -13.68 6.19
C SER A 108 -4.04 -13.10 6.07
N THR A 109 -4.18 -12.07 5.25
CA THR A 109 -5.48 -11.61 4.77
C THR A 109 -5.96 -12.50 3.63
N THR A 110 -7.20 -12.29 3.19
CA THR A 110 -7.65 -12.82 1.90
C THR A 110 -6.98 -12.07 0.74
N PHE A 111 -7.04 -12.64 -0.46
CA PHE A 111 -6.56 -12.00 -1.69
C PHE A 111 -7.26 -10.65 -1.92
N ALA A 112 -8.59 -10.61 -1.77
CA ALA A 112 -9.40 -9.41 -1.98
C ALA A 112 -9.05 -8.33 -0.95
N THR A 113 -8.91 -8.70 0.33
CA THR A 113 -8.53 -7.76 1.39
C THR A 113 -7.16 -7.14 1.13
N ALA A 114 -6.14 -7.93 0.75
CA ALA A 114 -4.80 -7.41 0.45
C ALA A 114 -4.82 -6.46 -0.76
N THR A 115 -5.53 -6.85 -1.82
CA THR A 115 -5.70 -6.03 -3.03
C THR A 115 -6.36 -4.70 -2.70
N ASN A 116 -7.51 -4.74 -2.02
CA ASN A 116 -8.31 -3.56 -1.69
C ASN A 116 -7.56 -2.63 -0.74
N MET A 117 -6.90 -3.17 0.29
CA MET A 117 -6.10 -2.38 1.22
C MET A 117 -5.00 -1.57 0.50
N VAL A 118 -4.27 -2.19 -0.44
CA VAL A 118 -3.26 -1.47 -1.23
C VAL A 118 -3.90 -0.37 -2.09
N VAL A 119 -5.01 -0.69 -2.77
CA VAL A 119 -5.75 0.27 -3.60
C VAL A 119 -6.24 1.46 -2.75
N GLU A 120 -6.79 1.21 -1.57
CA GLU A 120 -7.33 2.22 -0.66
C GLU A 120 -6.24 3.13 -0.08
N ILE A 121 -5.08 2.56 0.32
CA ILE A 121 -3.92 3.33 0.77
C ILE A 121 -3.43 4.26 -0.35
N VAL A 122 -3.27 3.72 -1.56
CA VAL A 122 -2.80 4.49 -2.72
C VAL A 122 -3.80 5.59 -3.09
N ARG A 123 -5.10 5.28 -3.19
CA ARG A 123 -6.15 6.27 -3.50
C ARG A 123 -6.19 7.39 -2.48
N SER A 124 -6.04 7.07 -1.19
CA SER A 124 -6.04 8.06 -0.11
C SER A 124 -4.93 9.10 -0.29
N LEU A 125 -3.73 8.67 -0.71
CA LEU A 125 -2.61 9.58 -0.97
C LEU A 125 -2.74 10.27 -2.34
N ALA A 126 -3.20 9.55 -3.36
CA ALA A 126 -3.40 10.10 -4.70
C ALA A 126 -4.42 11.24 -4.71
N GLY A 127 -5.38 11.26 -3.78
CA GLY A 127 -6.30 12.38 -3.55
C GLY A 127 -5.60 13.72 -3.33
N TYR A 128 -4.34 13.73 -2.89
CA TYR A 128 -3.55 14.94 -2.65
C TYR A 128 -2.56 15.27 -3.77
N GLY A 129 -2.51 14.50 -4.86
CA GLY A 129 -1.69 14.82 -6.03
C GLY A 129 -0.76 13.71 -6.55
N PRO A 130 -0.09 12.91 -5.71
CA PRO A 130 0.81 11.85 -6.18
C PRO A 130 0.16 10.90 -7.18
N ARG A 131 0.92 10.50 -8.20
CA ARG A 131 0.48 9.53 -9.22
C ARG A 131 1.47 8.38 -9.43
N ARG A 132 2.58 8.36 -8.68
CA ARG A 132 3.65 7.38 -8.79
C ARG A 132 3.88 6.72 -7.44
N PHE A 133 3.67 5.43 -7.39
CA PHE A 133 3.76 4.62 -6.19
C PHE A 133 4.66 3.42 -6.44
N TYR A 134 5.52 3.11 -5.47
CA TYR A 134 6.40 1.96 -5.49
C TYR A 134 6.26 1.17 -4.19
N ILE A 135 5.91 -0.10 -4.26
CA ILE A 135 5.88 -0.97 -3.09
C ILE A 135 7.22 -1.71 -2.98
N ILE A 136 7.88 -1.54 -1.84
CA ILE A 136 8.99 -2.44 -1.46
C ILE A 136 8.33 -3.74 -0.99
N ASN A 137 8.22 -4.67 -1.93
CA ASN A 137 7.63 -5.98 -1.73
C ASN A 137 8.74 -7.01 -1.50
N VAL A 138 8.77 -7.60 -0.31
CA VAL A 138 9.78 -8.60 0.10
C VAL A 138 9.33 -10.05 -0.08
N GLY A 139 8.09 -10.28 -0.53
CA GLY A 139 7.50 -11.62 -0.65
C GLY A 139 7.03 -11.96 -2.06
N VAL A 140 7.09 -13.24 -2.42
CA VAL A 140 6.56 -13.71 -3.72
C VAL A 140 5.03 -13.84 -3.68
N SER A 141 4.46 -14.30 -2.55
CA SER A 141 3.02 -14.58 -2.44
C SER A 141 2.11 -13.35 -2.61
N THR A 142 2.61 -12.16 -2.31
CA THR A 142 1.90 -10.87 -2.46
C THR A 142 1.82 -10.40 -3.91
N THR A 143 2.68 -10.90 -4.79
CA THR A 143 2.80 -10.44 -6.19
C THR A 143 1.44 -10.43 -6.93
N PRO A 144 0.63 -11.50 -6.93
CA PRO A 144 -0.64 -11.52 -7.64
C PRO A 144 -1.65 -10.45 -7.14
N THR A 145 -1.66 -10.17 -5.83
CA THR A 145 -2.52 -9.11 -5.26
C THR A 145 -2.04 -7.72 -5.69
N LEU A 146 -0.72 -7.52 -5.75
CA LEU A 146 -0.12 -6.26 -6.20
C LEU A 146 -0.32 -6.02 -7.70
N GLU A 147 -0.26 -7.07 -8.53
CA GLU A 147 -0.61 -6.99 -9.96
C GLU A 147 -2.06 -6.56 -10.16
N THR A 148 -2.98 -7.12 -9.37
CA THR A 148 -4.40 -6.77 -9.44
C THR A 148 -4.62 -5.32 -9.02
N ALA A 149 -4.03 -4.91 -7.88
CA ALA A 149 -4.08 -3.53 -7.40
C ALA A 149 -3.52 -2.55 -8.44
N ALA A 150 -2.36 -2.86 -9.05
CA ALA A 150 -1.75 -2.02 -10.07
C ALA A 150 -2.64 -1.85 -11.31
N ARG A 151 -3.32 -2.91 -11.76
CA ARG A 151 -4.28 -2.81 -12.88
C ARG A 151 -5.48 -1.94 -12.53
N THR A 152 -6.04 -2.10 -11.33
CA THR A 152 -7.15 -1.26 -10.85
C THR A 152 -6.77 0.21 -10.81
N LEU A 153 -5.57 0.53 -10.28
CA LEU A 153 -5.07 1.90 -10.16
C LEU A 153 -4.68 2.50 -11.52
N ALA A 154 -4.23 1.68 -12.47
CA ALA A 154 -3.91 2.13 -13.83
C ALA A 154 -5.14 2.69 -14.56
N ASP A 155 -6.33 2.12 -14.36
CA ASP A 155 -7.59 2.66 -14.89
C ASP A 155 -7.88 4.08 -14.37
N GLU A 156 -7.25 4.49 -13.26
CA GLU A 156 -7.36 5.82 -12.64
C GLU A 156 -6.18 6.75 -12.99
N GLY A 157 -5.28 6.32 -13.88
CA GLY A 157 -4.08 7.07 -14.23
C GLY A 157 -3.01 7.10 -13.14
N ILE A 158 -3.07 6.16 -12.19
CA ILE A 158 -2.10 6.00 -11.11
C ILE A 158 -1.13 4.88 -11.48
N LEU A 159 0.17 5.20 -11.50
CA LEU A 159 1.23 4.21 -11.68
C LEU A 159 1.58 3.59 -10.33
N LEU A 160 1.24 2.32 -10.14
CA LEU A 160 1.75 1.49 -9.06
C LEU A 160 2.71 0.43 -9.61
N TYR A 161 3.90 0.37 -9.03
CA TYR A 161 4.88 -0.68 -9.29
C TYR A 161 5.37 -1.29 -7.97
N PHE A 162 6.10 -2.39 -8.04
CA PHE A 162 6.59 -3.09 -6.86
C PHE A 162 7.81 -3.95 -7.18
N SER A 163 8.67 -4.16 -6.20
CA SER A 163 9.82 -5.05 -6.33
C SER A 163 9.40 -6.50 -6.49
N ARG A 164 10.14 -7.23 -7.32
CA ARG A 164 9.86 -8.62 -7.68
C ARG A 164 11.10 -9.47 -7.49
N TYR A 165 11.13 -10.21 -6.39
CA TYR A 165 12.27 -11.05 -6.01
C TYR A 165 12.48 -12.21 -7.00
N ASP A 166 11.45 -12.59 -7.76
CA ASP A 166 11.51 -13.58 -8.83
C ASP A 166 12.21 -13.08 -10.12
N ARG A 167 12.64 -11.80 -10.16
CA ARG A 167 13.33 -11.25 -11.34
C ARG A 167 14.84 -11.49 -11.31
N PRO A 168 15.48 -11.61 -12.50
CA PRO A 168 16.91 -11.86 -12.61
C PRO A 168 17.80 -10.82 -11.92
N ALA A 169 17.36 -9.57 -11.78
CA ALA A 169 18.15 -8.53 -11.12
C ALA A 169 18.32 -8.82 -9.62
N PHE A 170 17.24 -9.21 -8.94
CA PHE A 170 17.25 -9.54 -7.52
C PHE A 170 17.93 -10.89 -7.26
N ASP A 171 17.66 -11.93 -8.07
CA ASP A 171 18.41 -13.20 -7.94
C ASP A 171 19.92 -12.99 -8.16
N LYS A 172 20.34 -12.15 -9.13
CA LYS A 172 21.77 -11.81 -9.31
C LYS A 172 22.35 -10.95 -8.19
N ALA A 173 21.54 -10.12 -7.55
CA ALA A 173 21.95 -9.31 -6.40
C ALA A 173 22.22 -10.22 -5.19
N GLU A 174 21.38 -11.23 -5.02
CA GLU A 174 21.39 -12.22 -3.94
C GLU A 174 22.48 -13.28 -4.12
N ALA A 175 22.59 -13.84 -5.34
CA ALA A 175 23.41 -15.00 -5.67
C ALA A 175 24.90 -14.82 -5.39
N ARG A 176 25.37 -13.57 -5.27
CA ARG A 176 26.77 -13.22 -4.98
C ARG A 176 27.18 -13.58 -3.56
N PHE A 177 26.21 -13.70 -2.65
CA PHE A 177 26.47 -13.86 -1.21
C PHE A 177 26.04 -15.23 -0.67
N ARG A 178 25.20 -15.97 -1.41
CA ARG A 178 24.81 -17.33 -1.04
C ARG A 178 25.97 -18.31 -1.25
N THR A 179 26.11 -19.24 -0.31
CA THR A 179 27.11 -20.32 -0.38
C THR A 179 26.61 -21.48 -1.25
N LYS A 180 25.30 -21.70 -1.26
CA LYS A 180 24.64 -22.77 -2.03
C LYS A 180 23.68 -22.17 -3.05
N THR A 181 23.50 -22.86 -4.18
CA THR A 181 22.60 -22.41 -5.25
C THR A 181 21.13 -22.63 -4.95
N TYR A 182 20.81 -23.60 -4.08
CA TYR A 182 19.44 -23.85 -3.65
C TYR A 182 19.09 -22.98 -2.44
N SER A 183 18.02 -22.21 -2.58
CA SER A 183 17.53 -21.17 -1.68
C SER A 183 16.01 -21.07 -1.86
N GLY A 184 15.31 -20.53 -0.87
CA GLY A 184 13.85 -20.55 -0.86
C GLY A 184 13.23 -19.70 0.23
N HIS A 185 13.20 -20.20 1.46
CA HIS A 185 12.50 -19.57 2.58
C HIS A 185 13.19 -19.90 3.90
N ALA A 186 13.26 -18.92 4.80
CA ALA A 186 14.00 -18.96 6.05
C ALA A 186 15.46 -19.45 5.85
N ASP A 187 16.04 -19.12 4.70
CA ASP A 187 17.28 -19.71 4.23
C ASP A 187 18.52 -18.91 4.67
N GLU A 188 19.66 -19.19 4.04
CA GLU A 188 20.93 -18.54 4.30
C GLU A 188 20.83 -17.01 4.30
N LEU A 189 20.14 -16.41 3.32
CA LEU A 189 20.17 -14.95 3.15
C LEU A 189 19.06 -14.25 3.91
N GLU A 190 17.89 -14.84 4.08
CA GLU A 190 16.91 -14.28 5.03
C GLU A 190 17.47 -14.30 6.47
N THR A 191 18.16 -15.39 6.84
CA THR A 191 18.87 -15.47 8.13
C THR A 191 19.94 -14.41 8.25
N SER A 192 20.77 -14.28 7.21
CA SER A 192 21.84 -13.28 7.15
C SER A 192 21.28 -11.86 7.28
N ASN A 193 20.21 -11.54 6.56
CA ASN A 193 19.57 -10.24 6.56
C ASN A 193 19.11 -9.89 7.98
N VAL A 194 18.37 -10.77 8.67
CA VAL A 194 17.92 -10.47 10.04
C VAL A 194 19.08 -10.39 11.03
N LEU A 195 20.15 -11.19 10.88
CA LEU A 195 21.38 -11.06 11.69
C LEU A 195 22.06 -9.68 11.55
N SER A 196 21.86 -9.00 10.41
CA SER A 196 22.35 -7.63 10.19
C SER A 196 21.42 -6.55 10.75
N ILE A 197 20.12 -6.84 10.86
CA ILE A 197 19.10 -5.86 11.27
C ILE A 197 18.80 -5.95 12.78
N ARG A 198 18.47 -7.15 13.27
CA ARG A 198 18.07 -7.46 14.65
C ARG A 198 18.67 -8.81 15.09
N PRO A 199 20.00 -8.89 15.26
CA PRO A 199 20.68 -10.12 15.68
C PRO A 199 20.20 -10.66 17.02
N ASP A 200 19.66 -9.79 17.89
CA ASP A 200 19.08 -10.14 19.18
C ASP A 200 17.80 -10.98 19.08
N LEU A 201 17.17 -11.03 17.90
CA LEU A 201 15.99 -11.84 17.63
C LEU A 201 16.30 -13.17 16.91
N VAL A 202 17.57 -13.45 16.61
CA VAL A 202 17.99 -14.64 15.87
C VAL A 202 18.63 -15.65 16.81
N ASP A 203 18.05 -16.85 16.86
CA ASP A 203 18.59 -17.97 17.62
C ASP A 203 19.35 -18.93 16.69
N MET A 204 20.64 -18.64 16.46
CA MET A 204 21.46 -19.41 15.51
C MET A 204 21.68 -20.87 15.93
N ASP A 205 21.50 -21.23 17.21
CA ASP A 205 21.58 -22.63 17.64
C ASP A 205 20.42 -23.47 17.08
N ARG A 206 19.34 -22.80 16.65
CA ARG A 206 18.17 -23.40 16.02
C ARG A 206 18.19 -23.30 14.49
N ALA A 207 19.17 -22.60 13.91
CA ALA A 207 19.30 -22.46 12.47
C ALA A 207 19.81 -23.77 11.86
N VAL A 208 18.95 -24.47 11.12
CA VAL A 208 19.29 -25.76 10.48
C VAL A 208 19.21 -25.67 8.97
N ASN A 209 19.94 -26.53 8.27
CA ASN A 209 19.83 -26.67 6.83
C ASN A 209 18.73 -27.68 6.52
N ASP A 210 17.73 -27.28 5.73
CA ASP A 210 16.65 -28.15 5.29
C ASP A 210 16.39 -27.92 3.80
N SER A 211 16.77 -28.90 2.98
CA SER A 211 16.50 -28.91 1.54
C SER A 211 15.50 -30.01 1.14
N SER A 212 14.68 -30.49 2.09
CA SER A 212 13.69 -31.55 1.86
C SER A 212 12.62 -31.17 0.82
N MET A 213 12.49 -29.89 0.53
CA MET A 213 11.57 -29.31 -0.45
C MET A 213 12.13 -29.19 -1.86
N LYS A 214 13.39 -29.56 -2.08
CA LYS A 214 14.05 -29.40 -3.37
C LYS A 214 13.37 -30.25 -4.44
N GLY A 215 12.88 -29.59 -5.49
CA GLY A 215 12.19 -30.24 -6.61
C GLY A 215 10.75 -30.68 -6.32
N LYS A 216 10.19 -30.35 -5.16
CA LYS A 216 8.79 -30.62 -4.83
C LYS A 216 7.90 -29.43 -5.19
N SER A 217 6.70 -29.70 -5.66
CA SER A 217 5.63 -28.73 -5.82
C SER A 217 4.64 -28.82 -4.66
N GLY A 218 3.91 -27.74 -4.38
CA GLY A 218 2.91 -27.67 -3.31
C GLY A 218 3.41 -27.00 -2.03
N ASN A 219 2.50 -26.84 -1.07
CA ASN A 219 2.76 -26.07 0.16
C ASN A 219 3.51 -26.89 1.21
N MET A 220 4.36 -26.21 1.99
CA MET A 220 5.01 -26.79 3.17
C MET A 220 4.06 -26.84 4.35
N THR A 221 4.09 -27.92 5.12
CA THR A 221 3.26 -28.09 6.32
C THR A 221 4.06 -28.71 7.48
N PRO A 222 3.87 -28.26 8.73
CA PRO A 222 4.57 -28.83 9.89
C PRO A 222 4.00 -30.18 10.35
N ILE A 223 2.89 -30.62 9.73
CA ILE A 223 2.20 -31.86 10.00
C ILE A 223 1.84 -32.54 8.68
N MET A 224 1.61 -33.85 8.72
CA MET A 224 1.15 -34.62 7.56
C MET A 224 -0.27 -34.20 7.19
N ILE A 225 -0.45 -33.68 5.98
CA ILE A 225 -1.74 -33.29 5.41
C ILE A 225 -1.77 -33.79 3.96
N GLU A 226 -2.91 -34.31 3.52
CA GLU A 226 -3.13 -34.69 2.13
C GLU A 226 -2.85 -33.51 1.18
N GLY A 227 -2.01 -33.73 0.16
CA GLY A 227 -1.59 -32.69 -0.80
C GLY A 227 -0.57 -31.68 -0.26
N GLY A 228 -0.17 -31.76 1.00
CA GLY A 228 0.90 -30.97 1.60
C GLY A 228 2.25 -31.69 1.59
N ASN A 229 3.34 -30.94 1.69
CA ASN A 229 4.67 -31.49 1.87
C ASN A 229 5.11 -31.31 3.33
N LEU A 230 5.35 -32.41 4.04
CA LEU A 230 5.87 -32.36 5.40
C LEU A 230 7.23 -31.66 5.43
N ASN A 231 7.29 -30.59 6.21
CA ASN A 231 8.50 -29.84 6.51
C ASN A 231 8.34 -29.32 7.96
N THR A 232 8.96 -30.01 8.90
CA THR A 232 8.80 -29.69 10.34
C THR A 232 9.70 -28.54 10.78
N SER A 233 10.75 -28.24 10.02
CA SER A 233 11.63 -27.11 10.28
C SER A 233 11.01 -25.78 9.87
N GLY A 234 10.11 -25.77 8.89
CA GLY A 234 9.66 -24.56 8.21
C GLY A 234 10.69 -23.97 7.23
N ILE A 235 11.91 -24.50 7.20
CA ILE A 235 13.02 -24.00 6.41
C ILE A 235 13.02 -24.66 5.02
N ASN A 236 13.32 -23.84 4.02
CA ASN A 236 13.58 -24.26 2.66
C ASN A 236 14.90 -23.64 2.16
N GLY A 237 16.02 -24.21 2.59
CA GLY A 237 17.37 -23.71 2.28
C GLY A 237 18.38 -24.00 3.39
N TYR A 238 19.46 -23.21 3.43
CA TYR A 238 20.63 -23.45 4.28
C TYR A 238 20.81 -22.37 5.36
N ALA A 239 19.88 -22.30 6.32
CA ALA A 239 19.88 -21.26 7.36
C ALA A 239 21.17 -21.19 8.18
N ALA A 240 21.78 -22.34 8.49
CA ALA A 240 23.00 -22.42 9.31
C ALA A 240 24.22 -21.74 8.66
N LEU A 241 24.16 -21.43 7.36
CA LEU A 241 25.23 -20.73 6.63
C LEU A 241 25.09 -19.21 6.71
N GLY A 242 24.02 -18.70 7.32
CA GLY A 242 23.75 -17.28 7.44
C GLY A 242 24.78 -16.55 8.29
N THR A 243 25.20 -15.36 7.87
CA THR A 243 26.12 -14.51 8.63
C THR A 243 25.70 -13.05 8.54
N ARG A 244 26.02 -12.27 9.58
CA ARG A 244 25.76 -10.82 9.59
C ARG A 244 26.35 -10.10 8.37
N ASP A 245 27.59 -10.42 8.00
CA ASP A 245 28.29 -9.78 6.89
C ASP A 245 27.60 -10.03 5.54
N LYS A 246 27.09 -11.25 5.30
CA LYS A 246 26.29 -11.56 4.12
C LYS A 246 25.02 -10.71 4.07
N GLY A 247 24.36 -10.53 5.22
CA GLY A 247 23.12 -9.77 5.34
C GLY A 247 23.31 -8.30 5.00
N GLU A 248 24.33 -7.67 5.57
CA GLU A 248 24.65 -6.27 5.30
C GLU A 248 24.89 -6.03 3.81
N LYS A 249 25.69 -6.91 3.18
CA LYS A 249 25.99 -6.84 1.74
C LYS A 249 24.76 -7.09 0.88
N ASN A 250 23.94 -8.08 1.25
CA ASN A 250 22.73 -8.42 0.51
C ASN A 250 21.69 -7.31 0.58
N MET A 251 21.41 -6.76 1.76
CA MET A 251 20.47 -5.65 1.94
C MET A 251 20.92 -4.38 1.19
N ALA A 252 22.22 -4.10 1.15
CA ALA A 252 22.77 -3.02 0.32
C ALA A 252 22.55 -3.27 -1.18
N SER A 253 22.82 -4.50 -1.64
CA SER A 253 22.65 -4.93 -3.03
C SER A 253 21.19 -4.85 -3.47
N PHE A 254 20.26 -5.32 -2.63
CA PHE A 254 18.82 -5.23 -2.88
C PHE A 254 18.35 -3.79 -2.93
N ALA A 255 18.72 -2.95 -1.95
CA ALA A 255 18.38 -1.54 -1.96
C ALA A 255 18.87 -0.84 -3.23
N HIS A 256 20.04 -1.21 -3.76
CA HIS A 256 20.54 -0.69 -5.03
C HIS A 256 19.63 -1.03 -6.22
N GLU A 257 19.10 -2.25 -6.31
CA GLU A 257 18.14 -2.60 -7.35
C GLU A 257 16.79 -1.88 -7.16
N LEU A 258 16.28 -1.77 -5.93
CA LEU A 258 15.07 -0.98 -5.64
C LEU A 258 15.22 0.47 -6.11
N MET A 259 16.38 1.07 -5.83
CA MET A 259 16.69 2.45 -6.21
C MET A 259 16.64 2.67 -7.72
N LYS A 260 17.09 1.70 -8.53
CA LYS A 260 16.99 1.76 -10.00
C LYS A 260 15.53 1.69 -10.47
N GLU A 261 14.73 0.81 -9.86
CA GLU A 261 13.31 0.70 -10.18
C GLU A 261 12.57 2.01 -9.82
N ILE A 262 12.86 2.59 -8.66
CA ILE A 262 12.30 3.89 -8.23
C ILE A 262 12.67 5.01 -9.20
N ASP A 263 13.94 5.08 -9.65
CA ASP A 263 14.36 6.07 -10.65
C ASP A 263 13.60 5.91 -11.96
N SER A 264 13.42 4.67 -12.41
CA SER A 264 12.66 4.38 -13.64
C SER A 264 11.20 4.81 -13.53
N ILE A 265 10.57 4.62 -12.36
CA ILE A 265 9.17 4.98 -12.12
C ILE A 265 9.00 6.49 -12.07
N ALA A 266 9.96 7.21 -11.48
CA ALA A 266 9.94 8.66 -11.35
C ALA A 266 9.78 9.36 -12.72
N THR A 267 10.33 8.78 -13.78
CA THR A 267 10.26 9.32 -15.15
C THR A 267 9.29 8.58 -16.07
N CYS A 268 8.66 7.49 -15.61
CA CYS A 268 7.76 6.70 -16.43
C CYS A 268 6.49 7.49 -16.79
N ALA A 269 5.97 7.24 -18.00
CA ALA A 269 4.68 7.77 -18.42
C ALA A 269 3.57 7.21 -17.54
N LEU A 270 2.65 8.08 -17.13
CA LEU A 270 1.49 7.65 -16.35
C LEU A 270 0.52 6.84 -17.21
N PRO A 271 -0.17 5.85 -16.62
CA PRO A 271 -1.25 5.14 -17.29
C PRO A 271 -2.33 6.09 -17.81
N LYS A 272 -3.02 5.71 -18.88
CA LYS A 272 -4.17 6.45 -19.39
C LYS A 272 -5.38 6.15 -18.53
N VAL A 273 -6.05 7.20 -18.05
CA VAL A 273 -7.31 7.08 -17.31
C VAL A 273 -8.37 6.42 -18.21
N LYS A 274 -9.02 5.37 -17.70
CA LYS A 274 -10.14 4.71 -18.37
C LYS A 274 -11.39 5.57 -18.27
N ASN A 275 -12.04 5.82 -19.40
CA ASN A 275 -13.28 6.58 -19.43
C ASN A 275 -14.47 5.73 -18.93
N LYS A 276 -15.03 6.10 -17.77
CA LYS A 276 -16.21 5.49 -17.14
C LYS A 276 -17.50 6.27 -17.39
N THR A 277 -17.50 7.27 -18.27
CA THR A 277 -18.68 8.11 -18.56
C THR A 277 -19.91 7.28 -18.92
N ALA A 278 -19.79 6.36 -19.87
CA ALA A 278 -20.91 5.52 -20.27
C ALA A 278 -21.35 4.54 -19.17
N GLU A 279 -20.39 3.97 -18.42
CA GLU A 279 -20.67 3.06 -17.31
C GLU A 279 -21.46 3.77 -16.20
N PHE A 280 -21.08 4.99 -15.85
CA PHE A 280 -21.66 5.72 -14.72
C PHE A 280 -22.94 6.49 -15.06
N ALA A 281 -23.18 6.80 -16.34
CA ALA A 281 -24.38 7.47 -16.80
C ALA A 281 -25.68 6.79 -16.34
N GLN A 282 -25.68 5.46 -16.19
CA GLN A 282 -26.87 4.71 -15.74
C GLN A 282 -27.32 5.07 -14.32
N TYR A 283 -26.40 5.48 -13.45
CA TYR A 283 -26.68 5.84 -12.05
C TYR A 283 -27.06 7.30 -11.86
N VAL A 284 -26.79 8.16 -12.85
CA VAL A 284 -27.07 9.60 -12.78
C VAL A 284 -28.57 9.86 -12.78
N GLY A 285 -29.05 10.69 -11.87
CA GLY A 285 -30.45 11.12 -11.78
C GLY A 285 -30.87 11.52 -10.36
N THR A 286 -32.10 11.99 -10.24
CA THR A 286 -32.74 12.23 -8.93
C THR A 286 -33.56 11.01 -8.54
N TYR A 287 -33.34 10.50 -7.34
CA TYR A 287 -34.10 9.41 -6.76
C TYR A 287 -34.86 9.93 -5.53
N VAL A 288 -36.08 9.46 -5.33
CA VAL A 288 -36.98 9.96 -4.27
C VAL A 288 -37.47 8.79 -3.43
N ASP A 289 -37.48 8.95 -2.10
CA ASP A 289 -38.10 7.99 -1.18
C ASP A 289 -39.60 8.26 -0.95
N ALA A 290 -40.27 7.37 -0.21
CA ALA A 290 -41.70 7.51 0.08
C ALA A 290 -42.07 8.76 0.90
N THR A 291 -41.09 9.43 1.52
CA THR A 291 -41.27 10.64 2.33
C THR A 291 -40.93 11.92 1.56
N GLY A 292 -40.48 11.80 0.30
CA GLY A 292 -40.07 12.93 -0.54
C GLY A 292 -38.60 13.34 -0.40
N ARG A 293 -37.79 12.62 0.40
CA ARG A 293 -36.35 12.88 0.50
C ARG A 293 -35.66 12.46 -0.79
N LYS A 294 -34.65 13.25 -1.21
CA LYS A 294 -33.99 13.10 -2.51
C LYS A 294 -32.57 12.57 -2.36
N LEU A 295 -32.21 11.57 -3.17
CA LEU A 295 -30.84 11.21 -3.49
C LEU A 295 -30.54 11.72 -4.91
N GLU A 296 -29.73 12.75 -5.01
CA GLU A 296 -29.34 13.35 -6.30
C GLU A 296 -27.97 12.83 -6.68
N ILE A 297 -27.89 12.09 -7.79
CA ILE A 297 -26.64 11.54 -8.31
C ILE A 297 -26.29 12.26 -9.60
N SER A 298 -25.09 12.82 -9.64
CA SER A 298 -24.48 13.46 -10.80
C SER A 298 -23.13 12.80 -11.10
N GLN A 299 -22.57 13.12 -12.25
CA GLN A 299 -21.25 12.65 -12.66
C GLN A 299 -20.38 13.84 -13.02
N LYS A 300 -19.11 13.78 -12.61
CA LYS A 300 -18.06 14.65 -13.12
C LYS A 300 -16.86 13.77 -13.46
N ASP A 301 -16.40 13.84 -14.70
CA ASP A 301 -15.32 13.00 -15.22
C ASP A 301 -15.60 11.51 -14.93
N ASN A 302 -14.66 10.80 -14.30
CA ASN A 302 -14.82 9.39 -13.93
C ASN A 302 -15.25 9.21 -12.47
N THR A 303 -16.07 10.12 -11.93
CA THR A 303 -16.51 10.07 -10.54
C THR A 303 -18.00 10.37 -10.40
N LEU A 304 -18.69 9.52 -9.65
CA LEU A 304 -20.07 9.76 -9.23
C LEU A 304 -20.11 10.69 -8.01
N HIS A 305 -21.08 11.56 -8.01
CA HIS A 305 -21.33 12.55 -6.97
C HIS A 305 -22.76 12.42 -6.49
N PHE A 306 -22.96 12.40 -5.17
CA PHE A 306 -24.27 12.17 -4.58
C PHE A 306 -24.55 13.19 -3.49
N ILE A 307 -25.80 13.61 -3.41
CA ILE A 307 -26.33 14.52 -2.39
C ILE A 307 -27.56 13.86 -1.79
N TRP A 308 -27.57 13.67 -0.48
CA TRP A 308 -28.72 13.10 0.24
C TRP A 308 -29.48 14.19 0.98
N ASN A 309 -30.68 14.51 0.51
CA ASN A 309 -31.59 15.49 1.07
C ASN A 309 -30.90 16.85 1.32
N GLY A 310 -30.22 17.37 0.29
CA GLY A 310 -29.43 18.59 0.35
C GLY A 310 -28.08 18.48 1.09
N ARG A 311 -27.75 17.31 1.66
CA ARG A 311 -26.45 17.08 2.31
C ARG A 311 -25.47 16.46 1.33
N ASP A 312 -24.52 17.27 0.91
CA ASP A 312 -23.31 16.81 0.24
C ASP A 312 -22.29 16.34 1.29
N THR A 313 -21.95 15.05 1.26
CA THR A 313 -20.98 14.46 2.20
C THR A 313 -19.63 14.17 1.55
N ARG A 314 -19.44 14.54 0.28
CA ARG A 314 -18.20 14.27 -0.48
C ARG A 314 -16.97 14.92 0.14
N ASN A 315 -17.14 16.06 0.82
CA ASN A 315 -16.05 16.74 1.53
C ASN A 315 -15.50 15.93 2.72
N PHE A 316 -16.24 14.93 3.19
CA PHE A 316 -15.87 14.16 4.36
C PHE A 316 -15.47 12.74 4.00
N PHE A 317 -16.18 12.10 3.06
CA PHE A 317 -15.95 10.70 2.74
C PHE A 317 -16.14 10.42 1.25
N HIS A 318 -15.16 9.74 0.67
CA HIS A 318 -15.26 9.22 -0.70
C HIS A 318 -16.27 8.06 -0.74
N LEU A 319 -16.89 7.85 -1.90
CA LEU A 319 -17.77 6.72 -2.17
C LEU A 319 -17.04 5.73 -3.06
N TYR A 320 -16.71 4.58 -2.50
CA TYR A 320 -16.01 3.49 -3.17
C TYR A 320 -17.02 2.58 -3.86
N GLN A 321 -16.66 2.09 -5.06
CA GLN A 321 -17.41 1.05 -5.74
C GLN A 321 -16.87 -0.31 -5.29
N ASP A 322 -17.47 -0.90 -4.26
CA ASP A 322 -16.95 -2.14 -3.65
C ASP A 322 -17.42 -3.41 -4.39
N ALA A 323 -18.51 -3.31 -5.15
CA ALA A 323 -19.00 -4.36 -6.02
C ALA A 323 -19.80 -3.75 -7.19
N PRO A 324 -20.14 -4.52 -8.24
CA PRO A 324 -21.04 -4.06 -9.28
C PRO A 324 -22.34 -3.52 -8.66
N ASP A 325 -22.71 -2.30 -9.05
CA ASP A 325 -23.92 -1.63 -8.57
C ASP A 325 -23.95 -1.32 -7.06
N TYR A 326 -22.89 -1.62 -6.31
CA TYR A 326 -22.79 -1.36 -4.87
C TYR A 326 -21.66 -0.39 -4.55
N PHE A 327 -22.03 0.64 -3.80
CA PHE A 327 -21.15 1.72 -3.45
C PHE A 327 -21.22 2.00 -1.94
N SER A 328 -20.08 2.16 -1.29
CA SER A 328 -20.02 2.47 0.15
C SER A 328 -19.12 3.66 0.49
N SER A 329 -19.39 4.25 1.63
CA SER A 329 -18.69 5.36 2.25
C SER A 329 -18.90 5.25 3.76
N MET A 330 -18.17 6.00 4.59
CA MET A 330 -18.28 5.89 6.06
C MET A 330 -19.72 5.95 6.56
N ASN A 331 -20.57 6.77 5.94
CA ASN A 331 -21.94 6.99 6.38
C ASN A 331 -23.00 6.59 5.34
N MET A 332 -22.63 6.12 4.16
CA MET A 332 -23.55 5.90 3.06
C MET A 332 -23.26 4.57 2.37
N ASN A 333 -24.28 3.73 2.22
CA ASN A 333 -24.26 2.56 1.35
C ASN A 333 -25.35 2.72 0.29
N ILE A 334 -25.07 2.41 -0.96
CA ILE A 334 -26.01 2.48 -2.07
C ILE A 334 -25.88 1.19 -2.87
N LEU A 335 -26.97 0.44 -2.96
CA LEU A 335 -27.10 -0.71 -3.86
C LEU A 335 -28.12 -0.37 -4.94
N PHE A 336 -27.67 -0.19 -6.17
CA PHE A 336 -28.55 0.01 -7.31
C PHE A 336 -29.14 -1.33 -7.76
N VAL A 337 -30.45 -1.33 -8.01
CA VAL A 337 -31.18 -2.50 -8.50
C VAL A 337 -31.46 -2.31 -9.97
N LYS A 338 -31.02 -3.27 -10.78
CA LYS A 338 -31.30 -3.33 -12.22
C LYS A 338 -32.61 -4.06 -12.47
N HIS A 339 -33.46 -3.47 -13.31
CA HIS A 339 -34.63 -4.15 -13.86
C HIS A 339 -34.20 -5.22 -14.87
N GLU A 340 -35.09 -6.14 -15.25
CA GLU A 340 -34.82 -7.17 -16.27
C GLU A 340 -34.37 -6.58 -17.63
N SER A 341 -34.79 -5.34 -17.92
CA SER A 341 -34.38 -4.57 -19.09
C SER A 341 -32.97 -3.97 -18.98
N GLY A 342 -32.26 -4.18 -17.86
CA GLY A 342 -30.95 -3.60 -17.55
C GLY A 342 -30.99 -2.16 -16.99
N ALA A 343 -32.18 -1.53 -16.93
CA ALA A 343 -32.31 -0.16 -16.46
C ALA A 343 -32.17 -0.05 -14.93
N VAL A 344 -31.40 0.93 -14.46
CA VAL A 344 -31.30 1.28 -13.03
C VAL A 344 -32.37 2.32 -12.70
N ASN A 345 -33.43 1.89 -12.02
CA ASN A 345 -34.55 2.77 -11.62
C ASN A 345 -34.80 2.79 -10.10
N LYS A 346 -34.10 1.96 -9.33
CA LYS A 346 -34.30 1.84 -7.88
C LYS A 346 -32.96 1.64 -7.19
N ALA A 347 -32.82 2.17 -5.98
CA ALA A 347 -31.67 1.90 -5.13
C ALA A 347 -32.10 1.66 -3.69
N TRP A 348 -31.47 0.68 -3.05
CA TRP A 348 -31.48 0.56 -1.60
C TRP A 348 -30.36 1.42 -1.04
N CYS A 349 -30.66 2.23 -0.04
CA CYS A 349 -29.69 3.10 0.59
C CYS A 349 -29.67 2.88 2.10
N GLN A 350 -28.48 3.06 2.68
CA GLN A 350 -28.32 3.20 4.11
C GLN A 350 -27.51 4.45 4.42
N PHE A 351 -28.08 5.38 5.17
CA PHE A 351 -27.37 6.59 5.61
C PHE A 351 -27.39 6.73 7.13
N ARG A 352 -26.22 6.74 7.78
CA ARG A 352 -26.07 6.85 9.25
C ARG A 352 -27.00 5.91 10.05
N GLY A 353 -27.14 4.67 9.58
CA GLY A 353 -27.98 3.64 10.20
C GLY A 353 -29.43 3.60 9.71
N GLU A 354 -29.96 4.69 9.14
CA GLU A 354 -31.28 4.69 8.50
C GLU A 354 -31.24 3.93 7.18
N ARG A 355 -32.23 3.07 6.93
CA ARG A 355 -32.37 2.29 5.69
C ARG A 355 -33.60 2.73 4.95
N PHE A 356 -33.48 2.97 3.65
CA PHE A 356 -34.59 3.46 2.84
C PHE A 356 -34.42 3.05 1.38
N TRP A 357 -35.55 3.01 0.67
CA TRP A 357 -35.59 2.78 -0.76
C TRP A 357 -35.84 4.09 -1.47
N VAL A 358 -35.13 4.30 -2.58
CA VAL A 358 -35.37 5.42 -3.48
C VAL A 358 -35.67 4.92 -4.88
N THR A 359 -36.58 5.59 -5.56
CA THR A 359 -36.92 5.32 -6.96
C THR A 359 -36.51 6.51 -7.81
N LYS A 360 -35.90 6.25 -8.97
CA LYS A 360 -35.49 7.28 -9.92
C LYS A 360 -36.74 8.02 -10.39
N ALA A 361 -36.76 9.34 -10.21
CA ALA A 361 -37.83 10.17 -10.70
C ALA A 361 -37.89 10.08 -12.22
N SER A 362 -39.11 9.97 -12.78
CA SER A 362 -39.35 10.15 -14.20
C SER A 362 -38.81 11.52 -14.60
N GLN A 363 -37.96 11.57 -15.64
CA GLN A 363 -37.48 12.83 -16.20
C GLN A 363 -38.62 13.66 -16.78
#